data_AF-A0A4V2XRV7-F1
#
_entry.id   AF-A0A4V2XRV7-F1
#
_cell.length_a   1.000
_cell.length_b   1.000
_cell.length_c   1.000
_cell.angle_alpha   90.00
_cell.angle_beta   90.00
_cell.angle_gamma   90.00
#
_symmetry.space_group_name_H-M   'P 1'
#
loop_
_entity.id
_entity.type
_entity.pdbx_description
1 polymer ?
#
loop_
_entity_poly.entity_id
_entity_poly.type
_entity_poly.pdbx_seq_one_letter_code
_entity_poly.pdbx_strand_id
1 'polypeptide(L)'
;MNTERIAEAIQRQVLAPGETIENLSILPDAVFVSTSAALYSTRPADWAVAEEKWVAEVVRVVASRQPIFTTHSLLFPTESEPLYLNRPETMAELGRRVGAGLNPVAYAELFGELYSTWEIGGPVVHPFGATRTARAGWLVRETDHFARVIVVPDAPPVAPPVFEQEASGEWTLTFFSHNFYSLEVRTAVDVYAWTVSGGPARAATWERKTIAERVLRPLPLS
;
A
#
# COMPACT_ATOMS: atom_id res chain seq x y z
N MET A 1 -5.25 -17.85 8.30
CA MET A 1 -5.64 -17.13 7.08
C MET A 1 -6.86 -17.83 6.51
N ASN A 2 -7.95 -17.12 6.20
CA ASN A 2 -9.15 -17.73 5.64
C ASN A 2 -9.05 -17.71 4.10
N THR A 3 -8.40 -18.73 3.54
CA THR A 3 -8.01 -18.75 2.12
C THR A 3 -9.18 -18.86 1.15
N GLU A 4 -10.29 -19.49 1.57
CA GLU A 4 -11.54 -19.50 0.79
C GLU A 4 -12.13 -18.09 0.67
N ARG A 5 -12.25 -17.38 1.80
CA ARG A 5 -12.73 -15.99 1.83
C ARG A 5 -11.84 -15.06 1.02
N ILE A 6 -10.53 -15.29 1.02
CA ILE A 6 -9.57 -14.54 0.21
C ILE A 6 -9.76 -14.81 -1.28
N ALA A 7 -9.93 -16.07 -1.68
CA ALA A 7 -10.19 -16.42 -3.08
C ALA A 7 -11.47 -15.74 -3.61
N GLU A 8 -12.54 -15.74 -2.82
CA GLU A 8 -13.78 -15.03 -3.16
C GLU A 8 -13.57 -13.51 -3.29
N ALA A 9 -12.82 -12.90 -2.37
CA ALA A 9 -12.52 -11.48 -2.40
C ALA A 9 -11.68 -11.10 -3.64
N ILE A 10 -10.72 -11.94 -4.04
CA ILE A 10 -9.94 -11.75 -5.27
C ILE A 10 -10.88 -11.74 -6.48
N GLN A 11 -11.74 -12.75 -6.60
CA GLN A 11 -12.65 -12.86 -7.74
C GLN A 11 -13.60 -11.66 -7.84
N ARG A 12 -14.11 -11.16 -6.71
CA ARG A 12 -15.10 -10.08 -6.68
C ARG A 12 -14.51 -8.68 -6.81
N GLN A 13 -13.31 -8.45 -6.27
CA GLN A 13 -12.79 -7.10 -6.05
C GLN A 13 -11.46 -6.82 -6.76
N VAL A 14 -10.66 -7.85 -7.07
CA VAL A 14 -9.30 -7.71 -7.61
C VAL A 14 -9.23 -7.99 -9.10
N LEU A 15 -9.88 -9.05 -9.58
CA LEU A 15 -9.88 -9.39 -11.01
C LEU A 15 -10.54 -8.27 -11.83
N ALA A 16 -9.96 -7.97 -12.99
CA ALA A 16 -10.56 -7.01 -13.90
C ALA A 16 -11.89 -7.56 -14.47
N PRO A 17 -12.87 -6.70 -14.80
CA PRO A 17 -14.10 -7.14 -15.43
C PRO A 17 -13.84 -7.96 -16.70
N GLY A 18 -14.38 -9.18 -16.75
CA GLY A 18 -14.23 -10.10 -17.88
C GLY A 18 -13.03 -11.05 -17.78
N GLU A 19 -12.16 -10.91 -16.79
CA GLU A 19 -11.14 -11.94 -16.54
C GLU A 19 -11.82 -13.25 -16.09
N THR A 20 -11.42 -14.34 -16.74
CA THR A 20 -11.88 -15.69 -16.40
C THR A 20 -10.78 -16.44 -15.67
N ILE A 21 -11.15 -17.12 -14.58
CA ILE A 21 -10.23 -17.96 -13.82
C ILE A 21 -9.96 -19.24 -14.61
N GLU A 22 -8.71 -19.46 -15.00
CA GLU A 22 -8.25 -20.67 -15.67
C GLU A 22 -7.83 -21.74 -14.65
N ASN A 23 -7.22 -21.30 -13.54
CA ASN A 23 -6.81 -22.18 -12.45
C ASN A 23 -6.93 -21.43 -11.11
N LEU A 24 -7.41 -22.14 -10.09
CA LEU A 24 -7.49 -21.69 -8.71
C LEU A 24 -6.82 -22.74 -7.81
N SER A 25 -5.80 -22.34 -7.08
CA SER A 25 -5.14 -23.19 -6.08
C SER A 25 -5.21 -22.52 -4.71
N ILE A 26 -5.87 -23.19 -3.76
CA ILE A 26 -6.03 -22.73 -2.38
C ILE A 26 -5.13 -23.60 -1.51
N LEU A 27 -4.12 -22.97 -0.91
CA LEU A 27 -3.23 -23.56 0.09
C LEU A 27 -3.59 -23.02 1.49
N PRO A 28 -3.05 -23.59 2.58
CA PRO A 28 -3.34 -23.10 3.93
C PRO A 28 -2.91 -21.65 4.19
N ASP A 29 -1.89 -21.17 3.50
CA ASP A 29 -1.24 -19.88 3.70
C ASP A 29 -1.11 -19.04 2.41
N ALA A 30 -1.68 -19.51 1.30
CA ALA A 30 -1.64 -18.82 0.02
C ALA A 30 -2.82 -19.17 -0.88
N VAL A 31 -3.23 -18.23 -1.72
CA VAL A 31 -4.15 -18.42 -2.84
C VAL A 31 -3.41 -18.02 -4.12
N PHE A 32 -3.53 -18.88 -5.13
CA PHE A 32 -3.04 -18.62 -6.47
C PHE A 32 -4.21 -18.64 -7.45
N VAL A 33 -4.34 -17.59 -8.25
CA VAL A 33 -5.35 -17.49 -9.30
C VAL A 33 -4.64 -17.23 -10.62
N SER A 34 -4.80 -18.13 -11.58
CA SER A 34 -4.31 -17.91 -12.94
C SER A 34 -5.46 -17.46 -13.84
N THR A 35 -5.19 -16.46 -14.64
CA THR A 35 -6.05 -15.98 -15.73
C THR A 35 -5.22 -15.90 -17.01
N SER A 36 -5.87 -15.65 -18.14
CA SER A 36 -5.16 -15.38 -19.41
C SER A 36 -4.28 -14.12 -19.35
N ALA A 37 -4.49 -13.22 -18.38
CA ALA A 37 -3.81 -11.93 -18.28
C ALA A 37 -2.67 -11.91 -17.26
N ALA A 38 -2.81 -12.63 -16.14
CA ALA A 38 -1.84 -12.62 -15.04
C ALA A 38 -1.97 -13.85 -14.13
N LEU A 39 -0.88 -14.13 -13.40
CA LEU A 39 -0.89 -14.97 -12.21
C LEU A 39 -1.00 -14.10 -10.95
N TYR A 40 -2.08 -14.26 -10.21
CA TYR A 40 -2.28 -13.63 -8.91
C TYR A 40 -1.79 -14.56 -7.80
N SER A 41 -0.98 -14.04 -6.88
CA SER A 41 -0.50 -14.78 -5.71
C SER A 41 -0.65 -13.94 -4.45
N THR A 42 -1.12 -14.55 -3.36
CA THR A 42 -1.30 -13.86 -2.09
C THR A 42 -0.13 -14.04 -1.14
N ARG A 43 0.07 -13.06 -0.26
CA ARG A 43 0.86 -13.17 0.96
C ARG A 43 0.22 -12.36 2.09
N PRO A 44 0.35 -12.78 3.36
CA PRO A 44 0.03 -11.91 4.48
C PRO A 44 0.74 -10.55 4.35
N ALA A 45 0.04 -9.47 4.63
CA ALA A 45 0.66 -8.16 4.75
C ALA A 45 1.12 -7.93 6.19
N ASP A 46 2.27 -7.28 6.32
CA ASP A 46 2.96 -6.97 7.58
C ASP A 46 2.74 -5.51 7.99
N TRP A 47 1.55 -4.98 7.69
CA TRP A 47 1.13 -3.63 8.06
C TRP A 47 0.72 -3.57 9.53
N ALA A 48 0.98 -2.45 10.18
CA ALA A 48 0.58 -2.22 11.58
C ALA A 48 -0.94 -2.32 11.79
N VAL A 49 -1.76 -2.06 10.75
CA VAL A 49 -3.22 -2.23 10.83
C VAL A 49 -3.64 -3.69 11.07
N ALA A 50 -2.76 -4.67 10.81
CA ALA A 50 -3.01 -6.07 11.11
C ALA A 50 -3.14 -6.37 12.61
N GLU A 51 -2.59 -5.50 13.46
CA GLU A 51 -2.61 -5.65 14.92
C GLU A 51 -3.89 -5.07 15.56
N GLU A 52 -4.72 -4.40 14.77
CA GLU A 52 -5.97 -3.81 15.21
C GLU A 52 -7.02 -4.88 15.53
N LYS A 53 -7.70 -4.77 16.68
CA LYS A 53 -8.64 -5.80 17.17
C LYS A 53 -9.83 -6.07 16.24
N TRP A 54 -10.19 -5.11 15.40
CA TRP A 54 -11.30 -5.21 14.45
C TRP A 54 -10.87 -5.82 13.11
N VAL A 55 -9.59 -6.12 12.94
CA VAL A 55 -9.00 -6.70 11.72
C VAL A 55 -8.72 -8.18 11.98
N ALA A 56 -9.28 -9.05 11.14
CA ALA A 56 -9.02 -10.48 11.19
C ALA A 56 -7.76 -10.85 10.41
N GLU A 57 -7.57 -10.23 9.24
CA GLU A 57 -6.42 -10.49 8.37
C GLU A 57 -6.21 -9.33 7.38
N VAL A 58 -4.97 -9.19 6.91
CA VAL A 58 -4.60 -8.31 5.80
C VAL A 58 -3.77 -9.10 4.79
N VAL A 59 -4.08 -8.91 3.52
CA VAL A 59 -3.52 -9.72 2.45
C VAL A 59 -3.06 -8.80 1.32
N ARG A 60 -1.82 -9.02 0.90
CA ARG A 60 -1.29 -8.46 -0.34
C ARG A 60 -1.46 -9.50 -1.45
N VAL A 61 -2.05 -9.09 -2.56
CA VAL A 61 -2.23 -9.89 -3.77
C VAL A 61 -1.35 -9.29 -4.86
N VAL A 62 -0.40 -10.07 -5.37
CA VAL A 62 0.49 -9.65 -6.46
C VAL A 62 0.03 -10.30 -7.74
N ALA A 63 -0.38 -9.49 -8.72
CA ALA A 63 -0.64 -9.90 -10.08
C ALA A 63 0.67 -9.81 -10.88
N SER A 64 1.17 -10.95 -11.36
CA SER A 64 2.40 -11.05 -12.13
C SER A 64 2.08 -11.16 -13.62
N ARG A 65 2.48 -10.15 -14.39
CA ARG A 65 2.44 -10.10 -15.86
C ARG A 65 3.81 -9.63 -16.37
N GLN A 66 4.80 -10.53 -16.38
CA GLN A 66 6.19 -10.16 -16.64
C GLN A 66 6.35 -9.28 -17.90
N PRO A 67 7.11 -8.17 -17.82
CA PRO A 67 7.93 -7.73 -16.68
C PRO A 67 7.16 -6.89 -15.64
N ILE A 68 5.85 -6.72 -15.78
CA ILE A 68 4.99 -5.85 -14.96
C ILE A 68 4.40 -6.62 -13.78
N PHE A 69 4.38 -5.97 -12.62
CA PHE A 69 3.77 -6.52 -11.41
C PHE A 69 2.82 -5.49 -10.82
N THR A 70 1.61 -5.93 -10.49
CA THR A 70 0.58 -5.09 -9.90
C THR A 70 0.28 -5.56 -8.49
N THR A 71 0.34 -4.65 -7.51
CA THR A 71 0.04 -4.94 -6.11
C THR A 71 -1.36 -4.47 -5.75
N HIS A 72 -2.16 -5.41 -5.27
CA HIS A 72 -3.49 -5.22 -4.73
C HIS A 72 -3.49 -5.58 -3.24
N SER A 73 -4.45 -5.02 -2.50
CA SER A 73 -4.48 -5.11 -1.05
C SER A 73 -5.89 -5.27 -0.54
N LEU A 74 -6.08 -6.29 0.28
CA LEU A 74 -7.35 -6.62 0.91
C LEU A 74 -7.17 -6.55 2.43
N LEU A 75 -8.10 -5.87 3.11
CA LEU A 75 -8.23 -5.88 4.56
C LEU A 75 -9.54 -6.57 4.90
N PHE A 76 -9.49 -7.52 5.83
CA PHE A 76 -10.65 -8.30 6.24
C PHE A 76 -11.01 -7.94 7.68
N PRO A 77 -12.07 -7.15 7.87
CA PRO A 77 -12.59 -6.89 9.21
C PRO A 77 -13.18 -8.16 9.83
N THR A 78 -13.25 -8.20 11.16
CA THR A 78 -13.85 -9.30 11.93
C THR A 78 -15.35 -9.44 11.68
N GLU A 79 -16.07 -8.34 11.47
CA GLU A 79 -17.54 -8.29 11.46
C GLU A 79 -18.13 -7.71 10.15
N SER A 80 -17.34 -7.51 9.10
CA SER A 80 -17.84 -6.95 7.84
C SER A 80 -17.17 -7.54 6.60
N GLU A 81 -17.67 -7.17 5.42
CA GLU A 81 -17.10 -7.57 4.13
C GLU A 81 -15.63 -7.13 3.97
N PRO A 82 -14.83 -7.86 3.18
CA PRO A 82 -13.47 -7.47 2.85
C PRO A 82 -13.42 -6.10 2.16
N LEU A 83 -12.46 -5.28 2.56
CA LEU A 83 -12.17 -3.97 2.00
C LEU A 83 -11.04 -4.07 0.97
N TYR A 84 -11.30 -3.64 -0.26
CA TYR A 84 -10.26 -3.47 -1.27
C TYR A 84 -9.64 -2.09 -1.18
N LEU A 85 -8.41 -2.04 -0.67
CA LEU A 85 -7.73 -0.81 -0.25
C LEU A 85 -7.15 0.01 -1.40
N ASN A 86 -7.05 -0.53 -2.61
CA ASN A 86 -6.58 0.25 -3.77
C ASN A 86 -7.69 1.10 -4.41
N ARG A 87 -8.91 1.07 -3.88
CA ARG A 87 -9.95 2.04 -4.23
C ARG A 87 -9.82 3.28 -3.34
N PRO A 88 -9.67 4.48 -3.91
CA PRO A 88 -9.62 5.72 -3.15
C PRO A 88 -10.79 5.87 -2.17
N GLU A 89 -12.00 5.50 -2.58
CA GLU A 89 -13.20 5.64 -1.75
C GLU A 89 -13.14 4.74 -0.52
N THR A 90 -12.60 3.52 -0.65
CA THR A 90 -12.38 2.60 0.48
C THR A 90 -11.38 3.19 1.46
N MET A 91 -10.27 3.75 0.97
CA MET A 91 -9.27 4.39 1.83
C MET A 91 -9.85 5.62 2.53
N ALA A 92 -10.55 6.49 1.79
CA ALA A 92 -11.22 7.65 2.35
C ALA A 92 -12.15 7.26 3.51
N GLU A 93 -12.97 6.22 3.33
CA GLU A 93 -13.89 5.76 4.36
C GLU A 93 -13.16 5.11 5.56
N LEU A 94 -12.09 4.36 5.31
CA LEU A 94 -11.23 3.81 6.36
C LEU A 94 -10.68 4.92 7.27
N GLY A 95 -10.42 6.11 6.73
CA GLY A 95 -9.99 7.29 7.48
C GLY A 95 -10.93 7.70 8.61
N ARG A 96 -12.24 7.40 8.55
CA ARG A 96 -13.15 7.65 9.67
C ARG A 96 -12.74 6.87 10.93
N ARG A 97 -12.12 5.71 10.76
CA ARG A 97 -11.64 4.89 11.88
C ARG A 97 -10.45 5.53 12.60
N VAL A 98 -9.69 6.41 11.96
CA VAL A 98 -8.57 7.13 12.62
C VAL A 98 -9.09 7.95 13.80
N GLY A 99 -10.19 8.68 13.60
CA GLY A 99 -10.87 9.40 14.69
C GLY A 99 -11.54 8.49 15.73
N ALA A 100 -11.74 7.20 15.40
CA ALA A 100 -12.33 6.19 16.28
C ALA A 100 -11.30 5.22 16.89
N GLY A 101 -10.00 5.54 16.80
CA GLY A 101 -8.93 4.82 17.48
C GLY A 101 -8.01 3.97 16.61
N LEU A 102 -8.19 3.93 15.27
CA LEU A 102 -7.18 3.37 14.37
C LEU A 102 -5.89 4.19 14.50
N ASN A 103 -4.76 3.51 14.69
CA ASN A 103 -3.47 4.17 14.78
C ASN A 103 -3.18 5.01 13.49
N PRO A 104 -2.96 6.33 13.60
CA PRO A 104 -2.66 7.19 12.45
C PRO A 104 -1.44 6.74 11.65
N VAL A 105 -0.42 6.18 12.31
CA VAL A 105 0.79 5.67 11.65
C VAL A 105 0.47 4.40 10.83
N ALA A 106 -0.43 3.54 11.32
CA ALA A 106 -0.88 2.38 10.56
C ALA A 106 -1.65 2.80 9.30
N TYR A 107 -2.45 3.86 9.41
CA TYR A 107 -3.16 4.43 8.26
C TYR A 107 -2.19 5.09 7.25
N ALA A 108 -1.18 5.83 7.73
CA ALA A 108 -0.11 6.38 6.88
C ALA A 108 0.69 5.29 6.16
N GLU A 109 0.92 4.14 6.80
CA GLU A 109 1.62 3.00 6.18
C GLU A 109 0.86 2.45 4.97
N LEU A 110 -0.47 2.38 5.04
CA LEU A 110 -1.30 1.97 3.91
C LEU A 110 -1.18 2.93 2.72
N PHE A 111 -1.19 4.25 2.96
CA PHE A 111 -0.90 5.24 1.90
C PHE A 111 0.51 5.09 1.35
N GLY A 112 1.48 4.95 2.27
CA GLY A 112 2.89 4.81 1.96
C GLY A 112 3.14 3.66 1.00
N GLU A 113 2.40 2.56 1.12
CA GLU A 113 2.56 1.45 0.20
C GLU A 113 1.66 1.51 -1.04
N LEU A 114 0.39 1.82 -0.88
CA LEU A 114 -0.61 1.64 -1.93
C LEU A 114 -0.79 2.85 -2.83
N TYR A 115 -0.27 4.00 -2.42
CA TYR A 115 -0.49 5.27 -3.13
C TYR A 115 0.81 6.04 -3.37
N SER A 116 1.98 5.48 -3.03
CA SER A 116 3.29 6.08 -3.34
C SER A 116 3.78 5.65 -4.73
N THR A 117 2.98 5.84 -5.76
CA THR A 117 3.39 5.57 -7.15
C THR A 117 3.12 6.78 -8.03
N TRP A 118 3.47 6.74 -9.30
CA TRP A 118 3.14 7.86 -10.19
C TRP A 118 1.64 8.21 -10.15
N GLU A 119 0.77 7.19 -10.12
CA GLU A 119 -0.68 7.34 -10.06
C GLU A 119 -1.21 7.09 -8.64
N ILE A 120 -2.22 7.89 -8.21
CA ILE A 120 -2.86 7.80 -6.88
C ILE A 120 -4.24 7.12 -6.92
N GLY A 121 -4.68 6.65 -8.08
CA GLY A 121 -6.09 6.30 -8.34
C GLY A 121 -6.36 4.81 -8.58
N GLY A 122 -5.42 3.92 -8.26
CA GLY A 122 -5.56 2.52 -8.65
C GLY A 122 -4.53 1.60 -8.02
N PRO A 123 -4.49 0.33 -8.47
CA PRO A 123 -3.52 -0.62 -7.95
C PRO A 123 -2.10 -0.23 -8.36
N VAL A 124 -1.15 -0.62 -7.53
CA VAL A 124 0.23 -0.16 -7.66
C VAL A 124 0.97 -0.96 -8.72
N VAL A 125 1.42 -0.30 -9.79
CA VAL A 125 2.09 -0.93 -10.94
C VAL A 125 3.59 -0.65 -10.92
N HIS A 126 4.41 -1.71 -11.02
CA HIS A 126 5.86 -1.58 -11.10
C HIS A 126 6.46 -2.39 -12.26
N PRO A 127 7.49 -1.84 -12.95
CA PRO A 127 8.31 -2.60 -13.86
C PRO A 127 9.35 -3.45 -13.10
N PHE A 128 9.67 -4.63 -13.63
CA PHE A 128 10.81 -5.47 -13.27
C PHE A 128 10.84 -6.06 -11.84
N GLY A 129 9.73 -6.64 -11.38
CA GLY A 129 9.73 -7.76 -10.41
C GLY A 129 10.17 -7.48 -8.97
N ALA A 130 10.77 -6.33 -8.66
CA ALA A 130 11.20 -5.99 -7.30
C ALA A 130 10.06 -6.09 -6.28
N THR A 131 8.83 -5.78 -6.70
CA THR A 131 7.62 -5.84 -5.85
C THR A 131 7.06 -7.25 -5.64
N ARG A 132 7.53 -8.27 -6.38
CA ARG A 132 7.17 -9.66 -6.07
C ARG A 132 7.70 -10.05 -4.69
N THR A 133 8.86 -9.51 -4.29
CA THR A 133 9.52 -9.83 -3.02
C THR A 133 9.54 -8.64 -2.06
N ALA A 134 9.59 -7.38 -2.54
CA ALA A 134 9.58 -6.18 -1.71
C ALA A 134 8.18 -5.55 -1.57
N ARG A 135 8.02 -4.61 -0.63
CA ARG A 135 6.83 -3.73 -0.56
C ARG A 135 6.86 -2.77 -1.77
N ALA A 136 5.70 -2.26 -2.14
CA ALA A 136 5.60 -1.36 -3.29
C ALA A 136 6.01 0.10 -2.96
N GLY A 137 5.80 0.50 -1.72
CA GLY A 137 6.19 1.76 -1.14
C GLY A 137 6.32 1.64 0.37
N TRP A 138 6.89 2.67 1.00
CA TRP A 138 7.18 2.70 2.43
C TRP A 138 6.84 4.05 3.03
N LEU A 139 6.33 4.02 4.25
CA LEU A 139 6.24 5.18 5.12
C LEU A 139 7.64 5.55 5.64
N VAL A 140 7.99 6.83 5.57
CA VAL A 140 9.14 7.35 6.30
C VAL A 140 8.76 7.48 7.77
N ARG A 141 9.09 6.46 8.56
CA ARG A 141 8.86 6.48 10.02
C ARG A 141 9.94 7.26 10.76
N GLU A 142 11.19 7.12 10.31
CA GLU A 142 12.37 7.68 10.96
C GLU A 142 13.27 8.33 9.91
N THR A 143 13.62 9.60 10.12
CA THR A 143 14.47 10.38 9.20
C THR A 143 15.84 9.74 9.02
N ASP A 144 16.46 9.25 10.10
CA ASP A 144 17.79 8.63 10.06
C ASP A 144 17.77 7.30 9.29
N HIS A 145 16.71 6.50 9.45
CA HIS A 145 16.55 5.28 8.66
C HIS A 145 16.45 5.62 7.18
N PHE A 146 15.59 6.58 6.82
CA PHE A 146 15.43 7.02 5.44
C PHE A 146 16.72 7.55 4.81
N ALA A 147 17.50 8.37 5.54
CA ALA A 147 18.78 8.87 5.07
C ALA A 147 19.76 7.72 4.75
N ARG A 148 19.78 6.68 5.59
CA ARG A 148 20.55 5.44 5.33
C ARG A 148 20.02 4.65 4.14
N VAL A 149 18.72 4.70 3.84
CA VAL A 149 18.16 3.97 2.69
C VAL A 149 18.41 4.72 1.39
N ILE A 150 18.29 6.05 1.35
CA ILE A 150 18.50 6.80 0.10
C ILE A 150 19.98 6.83 -0.31
N VAL A 151 20.93 7.00 0.63
CA VAL A 151 22.39 7.02 0.36
C VAL A 151 22.76 7.99 -0.78
N VAL A 152 22.22 9.21 -0.77
CA VAL A 152 22.63 10.29 -1.68
C VAL A 152 22.97 11.56 -0.92
N PRO A 153 23.93 12.38 -1.39
CA PRO A 153 24.34 13.61 -0.71
C PRO A 153 23.21 14.64 -0.53
N ASP A 154 22.26 14.66 -1.48
CA ASP A 154 21.15 15.62 -1.54
C ASP A 154 19.79 14.94 -1.28
N ALA A 155 19.74 14.06 -0.27
CA ALA A 155 18.47 13.43 0.12
C ALA A 155 17.45 14.52 0.52
N PRO A 156 16.20 14.46 0.04
CA PRO A 156 15.20 15.45 0.40
C PRO A 156 14.94 15.45 1.91
N PRO A 157 14.70 16.62 2.53
CA PRO A 157 14.36 16.68 3.94
C PRO A 157 13.01 16.00 4.16
N VAL A 158 12.97 15.11 5.16
CA VAL A 158 11.77 14.38 5.57
C VAL A 158 11.62 14.42 7.08
N ALA A 159 10.40 14.24 7.56
CA ALA A 159 10.07 14.18 8.98
C ALA A 159 9.23 12.92 9.29
N PRO A 160 9.24 12.45 10.55
CA PRO A 160 8.31 11.43 11.01
C PRO A 160 6.84 11.87 10.84
N PRO A 161 5.87 10.92 10.85
CA PRO A 161 4.46 11.25 10.79
C PRO A 161 4.02 12.13 11.96
N VAL A 162 3.24 13.16 11.68
CA VAL A 162 2.64 14.05 12.67
C VAL A 162 1.12 13.95 12.58
N PHE A 163 0.48 13.70 13.71
CA PHE A 163 -0.96 13.61 13.84
C PHE A 163 -1.48 14.70 14.78
N GLU A 164 -2.44 15.47 14.30
CA GLU A 164 -3.12 16.52 15.04
C GLU A 164 -4.61 16.23 15.03
N GLN A 165 -5.25 16.31 16.19
CA GLN A 165 -6.68 16.12 16.33
C GLN A 165 -7.28 17.27 17.14
N GLU A 166 -8.32 17.87 16.58
CA GLU A 166 -9.08 18.92 17.22
C GLU A 166 -10.09 18.34 18.24
N ALA A 167 -10.60 19.19 19.13
CA ALA A 167 -11.63 18.80 20.10
C ALA A 167 -12.93 18.32 19.43
N SER A 168 -13.20 18.76 18.19
CA SER A 168 -14.31 18.30 17.34
C SER A 168 -14.13 16.85 16.85
N GLY A 169 -12.94 16.28 16.99
CA GLY A 169 -12.55 14.98 16.46
C GLY A 169 -12.05 15.02 15.02
N GLU A 170 -12.12 16.18 14.35
CA GLU A 170 -11.44 16.40 13.08
C GLU A 170 -9.93 16.25 13.26
N TRP A 171 -9.26 15.67 12.27
CA TRP A 171 -7.86 15.36 12.37
C TRP A 171 -7.12 15.63 11.06
N THR A 172 -5.82 15.89 11.19
CA THR A 172 -4.87 16.00 10.10
C THR A 172 -3.64 15.15 10.40
N LEU A 173 -3.20 14.42 9.39
CA LEU A 173 -2.05 13.53 9.41
C LEU A 173 -1.11 13.96 8.29
N THR A 174 0.09 14.40 8.66
CA THR A 174 1.15 14.74 7.70
C THR A 174 2.28 13.74 7.81
N PHE A 175 2.80 13.29 6.67
CA PHE A 175 3.88 12.30 6.65
C PHE A 175 4.59 12.30 5.29
N PHE A 176 5.69 11.54 5.23
CA PHE A 176 6.43 11.31 3.99
C PHE A 176 6.39 9.82 3.64
N SER A 177 6.40 9.53 2.36
CA SER A 177 6.57 8.17 1.85
C SER A 177 7.57 8.15 0.71
N HIS A 178 8.06 6.97 0.40
CA HIS A 178 8.88 6.76 -0.79
C HIS A 178 8.56 5.44 -1.45
N ASN A 179 8.92 5.34 -2.72
CA ASN A 179 8.90 4.08 -3.47
C ASN A 179 10.29 3.77 -4.01
N PHE A 180 10.57 2.49 -4.18
CA PHE A 180 11.77 2.02 -4.88
C PHE A 180 11.33 1.30 -6.14
N TYR A 181 11.99 1.59 -7.25
CA TYR A 181 11.77 0.87 -8.48
C TYR A 181 13.07 0.69 -9.26
N SER A 182 13.13 -0.43 -9.97
CA SER A 182 14.25 -0.77 -10.83
C SER A 182 14.04 -0.17 -12.22
N LEU A 183 15.08 0.50 -12.69
CA LEU A 183 15.31 0.81 -14.09
C LEU A 183 16.26 -0.27 -14.65
N GLU A 184 16.37 -0.38 -15.97
CA GLU A 184 17.16 -1.46 -16.62
C GLU A 184 18.58 -1.63 -16.06
N VAL A 185 19.23 -0.53 -15.63
CA VAL A 185 20.62 -0.54 -15.13
C VAL A 185 20.81 0.26 -13.83
N ARG A 186 19.74 0.74 -13.19
CA ARG A 186 19.78 1.57 -11.98
C ARG A 186 18.57 1.30 -11.09
N THR A 187 18.63 1.74 -9.84
CA THR A 187 17.41 1.90 -9.03
C THR A 187 17.09 3.38 -8.86
N ALA A 188 15.82 3.70 -8.68
CA ALA A 188 15.34 5.05 -8.48
C ALA A 188 14.38 5.11 -7.30
N VAL A 189 14.30 6.29 -6.70
CA VAL A 189 13.42 6.61 -5.58
C VAL A 189 12.61 7.84 -5.92
N ASP A 190 11.31 7.79 -5.71
CA ASP A 190 10.49 8.99 -5.57
C ASP A 190 10.11 9.17 -4.11
N VAL A 191 9.95 10.42 -3.69
CA VAL A 191 9.63 10.81 -2.33
C VAL A 191 8.42 11.73 -2.38
N TYR A 192 7.43 11.43 -1.56
CA TYR A 192 6.16 12.13 -1.53
C TYR A 192 5.89 12.69 -0.13
N ALA A 193 5.38 13.92 -0.07
CA ALA A 193 4.81 14.49 1.13
C ALA A 193 3.29 14.38 1.05
N TRP A 194 2.67 14.03 2.17
CA TRP A 194 1.25 13.80 2.28
C TRP A 194 0.65 14.71 3.34
N THR A 195 -0.56 15.17 3.07
CA THR A 195 -1.47 15.74 4.06
C THR A 195 -2.79 15.03 3.89
N VAL A 196 -3.22 14.32 4.92
CA VAL A 196 -4.49 13.59 4.95
C VAL A 196 -5.32 14.17 6.07
N SER A 197 -6.57 14.51 5.80
CA SER A 197 -7.46 15.07 6.81
C SER A 197 -8.80 14.36 6.77
N GLY A 198 -9.43 14.18 7.93
CA GLY A 198 -10.73 13.53 8.04
C GLY A 198 -11.40 13.82 9.37
N GLY A 199 -12.47 13.11 9.67
CA GLY A 199 -13.15 13.21 10.96
C GLY A 199 -14.29 12.21 11.09
N PRO A 200 -14.98 12.17 12.23
CA PRO A 200 -16.08 11.22 12.45
C PRO A 200 -17.20 11.36 11.40
N ALA A 201 -17.53 12.60 11.03
CA ALA A 201 -18.57 12.92 10.06
C ALA A 201 -18.07 13.01 8.60
N ARG A 202 -16.76 12.97 8.36
CA ARG A 202 -16.16 13.21 7.04
C ARG A 202 -15.12 12.14 6.68
N ALA A 203 -15.33 11.47 5.55
CA ALA A 203 -14.33 10.57 4.97
C ALA A 203 -13.01 11.32 4.73
N ALA A 204 -11.89 10.62 4.83
CA ALA A 204 -10.60 11.23 4.64
C ALA A 204 -10.40 11.76 3.22
N THR A 205 -9.80 12.92 3.13
CA THR A 205 -9.32 13.55 1.90
C THR A 205 -7.82 13.71 2.00
N TRP A 206 -7.11 13.69 0.88
CA TRP A 206 -5.66 13.85 0.90
C TRP A 206 -5.13 14.69 -0.24
N GLU A 207 -3.99 15.31 0.04
CA GLU A 207 -3.12 15.94 -0.94
C GLU A 207 -1.75 15.27 -0.90
N ARG A 208 -1.16 15.09 -2.08
CA ARG A 208 0.18 14.52 -2.23
C ARG A 208 1.03 15.45 -3.09
N LYS A 209 2.22 15.76 -2.60
CA LYS A 209 3.24 16.50 -3.35
C LYS A 209 4.46 15.63 -3.59
N THR A 210 4.93 15.56 -4.84
CA THR A 210 6.24 14.98 -5.15
C THR A 210 7.33 15.92 -4.66
N ILE A 211 8.16 15.43 -3.74
CA ILE A 211 9.28 16.17 -3.14
C ILE A 211 10.58 15.90 -3.87
N ALA A 212 10.77 14.64 -4.28
CA ALA A 212 11.85 14.25 -5.15
C ALA A 212 11.35 13.16 -6.11
N GLU A 213 11.83 13.20 -7.34
CA GLU A 213 11.46 12.27 -8.38
C GLU A 213 12.74 11.68 -8.97
N ARG A 214 12.76 10.35 -9.18
CA ARG A 214 13.85 9.64 -9.86
C ARG A 214 15.23 9.93 -9.27
N VAL A 215 15.33 9.94 -7.95
CA VAL A 215 16.62 10.02 -7.26
C VAL A 215 17.38 8.72 -7.56
N LEU A 216 18.37 8.81 -8.44
CA LEU A 216 19.12 7.65 -8.92
C LEU A 216 20.03 7.11 -7.83
N ARG A 217 19.99 5.79 -7.67
CA ARG A 217 20.87 5.06 -6.76
C ARG A 217 21.75 4.08 -7.55
N PRO A 218 23.01 3.87 -7.13
CA PRO A 218 23.79 2.75 -7.60
C PRO A 218 23.03 1.44 -7.36
N LEU A 219 23.24 0.43 -8.21
CA LEU A 219 22.74 -0.91 -7.90
C LEU A 219 23.33 -1.38 -6.57
N PRO A 220 22.57 -2.10 -5.72
CA PRO A 220 23.14 -2.75 -4.56
C PRO A 220 24.31 -3.63 -5.03
N LEU A 221 25.51 -3.40 -4.51
CA LEU A 221 26.61 -4.34 -4.71
C LEU A 221 26.17 -5.66 -4.06
N SER A 222 26.08 -6.71 -4.86
CA SER A 222 25.72 -8.08 -4.45
C SER A 222 26.67 -8.62 -3.39
#